data_AF-A0A1F4CX03-F1
#
_entry.id   AF-A0A1F4CX03-F1
#
_cell.length_a   1.000
_cell.length_b   1.000
_cell.length_c   1.000
_cell.angle_alpha   90.00
_cell.angle_beta   90.00
_cell.angle_gamma   90.00
#
_symmetry.space_group_name_H-M   'P 1'
#
loop_
_entity.id
_entity.type
_entity.pdbx_description
1 polymer ?
#
loop_
_entity_poly.entity_id
_entity_poly.type
_entity_poly.pdbx_seq_one_letter_code
_entity_poly.pdbx_strand_id
1 'polypeptide(L)'
;MSFTSGNTTLRYTDQVGAAQLVVRTVDNKPQLEVAQGTVHISSPSAGNTISVMSSDDQRTVGSIVTQTDADSVVVVKTETTAKVFVDSGKVNYQGPGQSTPIPVYRGENTRLDALGNLSQIALGSLDGLNQVPGDPLPVQIDKDPGTKIPVLEGSLPRFDNAVSLLDIVGDQIKLALGDTTGQLSYDRTTGVITYMLGNTAYRLIALGDVLVDLNQFAAASAAATAGGAYALASRGIQLSLSGALGYFSDLQTAVRASDTNGALNLKPTGAIEALFGGGRYVVMPGLSASLPSNPNPLPGFESDASGYAVFRDHLGTLQTLYPAFLDVDTLNSTSRTAEPTAVLTNNGDGTVTADIAGQRLLLRPEYPVISIPTGHEADPYWQDNGLIYLRNSDESAQGFRIQ
;
A
#
# COMPACT_ATOMS: atom_id res chain seq x y z
N MET A 1 -0.67 -35.58 -14.08
CA MET A 1 -1.69 -36.48 -14.68
C MET A 1 -2.04 -35.90 -16.03
N SER A 2 -1.84 -36.63 -17.12
CA SER A 2 -2.10 -36.14 -18.48
C SER A 2 -3.44 -36.64 -18.96
N PHE A 3 -4.29 -35.76 -19.49
CA PHE A 3 -5.58 -36.11 -20.05
C PHE A 3 -5.64 -35.75 -21.53
N THR A 4 -6.22 -36.63 -22.34
CA THR A 4 -6.52 -36.37 -23.75
C THR A 4 -8.02 -36.57 -23.91
N SER A 5 -8.79 -35.47 -23.95
CA SER A 5 -10.24 -35.54 -24.19
C SER A 5 -10.55 -35.12 -25.62
N GLY A 6 -11.09 -36.03 -26.42
CA GLY A 6 -11.94 -35.64 -27.55
C GLY A 6 -13.32 -35.25 -27.02
N ASN A 7 -13.84 -34.06 -27.37
CA ASN A 7 -15.20 -33.52 -27.17
C ASN A 7 -15.97 -33.86 -25.87
N THR A 8 -15.30 -34.30 -24.80
CA THR A 8 -15.93 -34.79 -23.56
C THR A 8 -15.63 -33.81 -22.44
N THR A 9 -16.66 -33.45 -21.66
CA THR A 9 -16.49 -32.67 -20.42
C THR A 9 -15.92 -33.56 -19.32
N LEU A 10 -14.77 -33.20 -18.75
CA LEU A 10 -14.20 -33.84 -17.56
C LEU A 10 -14.46 -32.95 -16.34
N ARG A 11 -14.88 -33.53 -15.23
CA ARG A 11 -15.05 -32.83 -13.95
C ARG A 11 -14.14 -33.43 -12.90
N TYR A 12 -13.39 -32.57 -12.23
CA TYR A 12 -12.53 -32.90 -11.12
C TYR A 12 -13.00 -32.19 -9.86
N THR A 13 -13.10 -32.94 -8.78
CA THR A 13 -13.34 -32.45 -7.42
C THR A 13 -12.30 -33.12 -6.53
N ASP A 14 -11.56 -32.35 -5.74
CA ASP A 14 -10.60 -32.94 -4.81
C ASP A 14 -11.32 -33.73 -3.69
N GLN A 15 -10.55 -34.51 -2.92
CA GLN A 15 -11.13 -35.42 -1.90
C GLN A 15 -11.86 -34.70 -0.76
N VAL A 16 -11.65 -33.38 -0.61
CA VAL A 16 -12.26 -32.53 0.42
C VAL A 16 -13.31 -31.58 -0.16
N GLY A 17 -13.59 -31.65 -1.46
CA GLY A 17 -14.52 -30.77 -2.16
C GLY A 17 -14.04 -29.32 -2.34
N ALA A 18 -12.80 -29.01 -1.94
CA ALA A 18 -12.29 -27.65 -1.83
C ALA A 18 -11.89 -27.06 -3.20
N ALA A 19 -11.37 -27.88 -4.11
CA ALA A 19 -11.07 -27.50 -5.48
C ALA A 19 -12.00 -28.20 -6.49
N GLN A 20 -12.60 -27.42 -7.38
CA GLN A 20 -13.47 -27.92 -8.45
C GLN A 20 -13.03 -27.35 -9.81
N LEU A 21 -12.64 -28.24 -10.72
CA LEU A 21 -12.18 -27.92 -12.07
C LEU A 21 -13.01 -28.70 -13.10
N VAL A 22 -13.50 -28.02 -14.12
CA VAL A 22 -14.16 -28.61 -15.28
C VAL A 22 -13.29 -28.38 -16.51
N VAL A 23 -13.13 -29.37 -17.37
CA VAL A 23 -12.38 -29.26 -18.63
C VAL A 23 -13.31 -29.61 -19.77
N ARG A 24 -13.42 -28.75 -20.77
CA ARG A 24 -14.27 -28.93 -21.95
C ARG A 24 -13.50 -28.58 -23.22
N THR A 25 -14.02 -29.02 -24.36
CA THR A 25 -13.56 -28.57 -25.68
C THR A 25 -14.64 -27.67 -26.29
N VAL A 26 -14.29 -26.43 -26.60
CA VAL A 26 -15.17 -25.48 -27.31
C VAL A 26 -14.41 -24.96 -28.52
N ASP A 27 -15.02 -25.02 -29.70
CA ASP A 27 -14.40 -24.63 -30.98
C ASP A 27 -13.00 -25.26 -31.21
N ASN A 28 -12.85 -26.54 -30.89
CA ASN A 28 -11.58 -27.29 -30.92
C ASN A 28 -10.46 -26.75 -30.01
N LYS A 29 -10.79 -25.92 -29.01
CA LYS A 29 -9.84 -25.43 -28.01
C LYS A 29 -10.17 -25.98 -26.62
N PRO A 30 -9.17 -26.35 -25.81
CA PRO A 30 -9.41 -26.71 -24.42
C PRO A 30 -9.83 -25.48 -23.63
N GLN A 31 -10.92 -25.62 -22.88
CA GLN A 31 -11.45 -24.65 -21.93
C GLN A 31 -11.38 -25.25 -20.53
N LEU A 32 -10.65 -24.60 -19.63
CA LEU A 32 -10.59 -24.94 -18.22
C LEU A 32 -11.53 -24.03 -17.44
N GLU A 33 -12.35 -24.59 -16.57
CA GLU A 33 -13.43 -23.93 -15.82
C GLU A 33 -13.17 -24.12 -14.33
N VAL A 34 -12.69 -23.08 -13.63
CA VAL A 34 -12.46 -23.14 -12.17
C VAL A 34 -13.73 -22.71 -11.45
N ALA A 35 -14.35 -23.63 -10.72
CA ALA A 35 -15.62 -23.41 -10.01
C ALA A 35 -15.42 -23.05 -8.53
N GLN A 36 -14.38 -23.56 -7.87
CA GLN A 36 -14.03 -23.22 -6.48
C GLN A 36 -12.59 -23.65 -6.18
N GLY A 37 -11.93 -22.98 -5.23
CA GLY A 37 -10.62 -23.38 -4.69
C GLY A 37 -9.43 -22.82 -5.46
N THR A 38 -8.25 -23.39 -5.20
CA THR A 38 -7.00 -23.01 -5.84
C THR A 38 -6.60 -24.04 -6.90
N VAL A 39 -6.40 -23.59 -8.14
CA VAL A 39 -5.99 -24.43 -9.26
C VAL A 39 -4.70 -23.87 -9.87
N HIS A 40 -3.67 -24.71 -9.92
CA HIS A 40 -2.39 -24.41 -10.58
C HIS A 40 -2.38 -25.03 -11.98
N ILE A 41 -2.16 -24.21 -12.99
CA ILE A 41 -2.11 -24.63 -14.40
C ILE A 41 -0.68 -24.39 -14.89
N SER A 42 0.11 -25.46 -14.97
CA SER A 42 1.49 -25.40 -15.45
C SER A 42 1.58 -25.51 -16.96
N SER A 43 2.50 -24.75 -17.56
CA SER A 43 2.85 -24.76 -18.98
C SER A 43 1.66 -24.65 -19.96
N PRO A 44 0.69 -23.74 -19.76
CA PRO A 44 -0.33 -23.54 -20.79
C PRO A 44 0.33 -23.06 -22.08
N SER A 45 0.23 -23.86 -23.14
CA SER A 45 0.66 -23.46 -24.48
C SER A 45 -0.08 -22.19 -24.92
N ALA A 46 0.59 -21.37 -25.73
CA ALA A 46 -0.05 -20.22 -26.38
C ALA A 46 -1.38 -20.62 -27.08
N GLY A 47 -2.41 -19.79 -26.92
CA GLY A 47 -3.74 -19.97 -27.51
C GLY A 47 -4.76 -20.73 -26.67
N ASN A 48 -4.39 -21.26 -25.50
CA ASN A 48 -5.34 -21.88 -24.56
C ASN A 48 -6.22 -20.82 -23.88
N THR A 49 -7.46 -21.20 -23.57
CA THR A 49 -8.41 -20.33 -22.85
C THR A 49 -8.74 -20.96 -21.50
N ILE A 50 -8.36 -20.28 -20.42
CA ILE A 50 -8.73 -20.63 -19.04
C ILE A 50 -9.91 -19.74 -18.67
N SER A 51 -11.10 -20.31 -18.52
CA SER A 51 -12.31 -19.60 -18.11
C SER A 51 -12.46 -19.61 -16.59
N VAL A 52 -12.72 -18.44 -16.02
CA VAL A 52 -13.08 -18.28 -14.61
C VAL A 52 -14.60 -18.16 -14.53
N MET A 53 -15.24 -19.08 -13.81
CA MET A 53 -16.70 -19.15 -13.70
C MET A 53 -17.23 -18.31 -12.55
N SER A 54 -18.54 -18.04 -12.54
CA SER A 54 -19.26 -17.41 -11.44
C SER A 54 -19.65 -18.49 -10.44
N SER A 55 -19.65 -18.13 -9.17
CA SER A 55 -20.05 -18.99 -8.05
C SER A 55 -21.52 -19.37 -8.08
N ASP A 56 -22.40 -18.48 -8.56
CA ASP A 56 -23.84 -18.60 -8.30
C ASP A 56 -24.62 -19.30 -9.43
N ASP A 57 -24.11 -19.29 -10.67
CA ASP A 57 -24.90 -19.74 -11.83
C ASP A 57 -24.13 -20.51 -12.90
N GLN A 58 -22.88 -20.92 -12.63
CA GLN A 58 -22.04 -21.66 -13.58
C GLN A 58 -21.96 -20.96 -14.96
N ARG A 59 -22.09 -19.62 -15.00
CA ARG A 59 -21.77 -18.83 -16.18
C ARG A 59 -20.29 -18.49 -16.21
N THR A 60 -19.70 -18.51 -17.40
CA THR A 60 -18.38 -17.91 -17.63
C THR A 60 -18.49 -16.41 -17.41
N VAL A 61 -17.83 -15.91 -16.36
CA VAL A 61 -17.79 -14.49 -16.01
C VAL A 61 -16.46 -13.86 -16.37
N GLY A 62 -15.48 -14.62 -16.85
CA GLY A 62 -14.28 -14.05 -17.45
C GLY A 62 -13.42 -15.14 -18.09
N SER A 63 -12.59 -14.77 -19.06
CA SER A 63 -11.63 -15.69 -19.65
C SER A 63 -10.21 -15.10 -19.60
N ILE A 64 -9.26 -15.97 -19.30
CA ILE A 64 -7.83 -15.72 -19.40
C ILE A 64 -7.38 -16.46 -20.65
N VAL A 65 -6.93 -15.74 -21.66
CA VAL A 65 -6.36 -16.32 -22.86
C VAL A 65 -4.84 -16.27 -22.72
N THR A 66 -4.18 -17.42 -22.70
CA THR A 66 -2.72 -17.49 -22.66
C THR A 66 -2.19 -17.15 -24.04
N GLN A 67 -1.41 -16.07 -24.18
CA GLN A 67 -0.89 -15.64 -25.49
C GLN A 67 0.51 -16.15 -25.79
N THR A 68 1.30 -16.39 -24.76
CA THR A 68 2.62 -17.01 -24.85
C THR A 68 2.64 -18.21 -23.92
N ASP A 69 3.66 -19.04 -24.03
CA ASP A 69 3.94 -20.04 -23.00
C ASP A 69 4.14 -19.29 -21.67
N ALA A 70 3.28 -19.58 -20.70
CA ALA A 70 3.49 -19.22 -19.31
C ALA A 70 3.97 -20.49 -18.60
N ASP A 71 4.88 -20.40 -17.64
CA ASP A 71 5.32 -21.57 -16.88
C ASP A 71 4.23 -22.01 -15.91
N SER A 72 3.49 -21.06 -15.32
CA SER A 72 2.26 -21.36 -14.61
C SER A 72 1.30 -20.18 -14.48
N VAL A 73 0.00 -20.49 -14.46
CA VAL A 73 -1.10 -19.60 -14.08
C VAL A 73 -1.80 -20.22 -12.88
N VAL A 74 -2.02 -19.44 -11.83
CA VAL A 74 -2.75 -19.89 -10.64
C VAL A 74 -4.06 -19.12 -10.54
N VAL A 75 -5.16 -19.86 -10.37
CA VAL A 75 -6.48 -19.28 -10.15
C VAL A 75 -6.94 -19.64 -8.74
N VAL A 76 -7.24 -18.64 -7.93
CA VAL A 76 -7.81 -18.80 -6.59
C VAL A 76 -9.23 -18.26 -6.61
N LYS A 77 -10.22 -19.13 -6.37
CA LYS A 77 -11.63 -18.77 -6.43
C LYS A 77 -12.35 -19.06 -5.10
N THR A 78 -13.12 -18.07 -4.67
CA THR A 78 -14.08 -18.15 -3.55
C THR A 78 -15.51 -18.01 -4.08
N GLU A 79 -16.49 -18.03 -3.17
CA GLU A 79 -17.91 -17.81 -3.50
C GLU A 79 -18.21 -16.42 -4.05
N THR A 80 -17.34 -15.41 -3.90
CA THR A 80 -17.68 -14.04 -4.32
C THR A 80 -16.57 -13.34 -5.09
N THR A 81 -15.37 -13.93 -5.12
CA THR A 81 -14.20 -13.33 -5.78
C THR A 81 -13.34 -14.39 -6.44
N ALA A 82 -12.62 -13.97 -7.48
CA ALA A 82 -11.55 -14.75 -8.05
C ALA A 82 -10.28 -13.90 -8.16
N LYS A 83 -9.13 -14.53 -7.98
CA LYS A 83 -7.81 -13.98 -8.20
C LYS A 83 -7.07 -14.83 -9.22
N VAL A 84 -6.37 -14.16 -10.13
CA VAL A 84 -5.50 -14.82 -11.11
C VAL A 84 -4.09 -14.33 -10.87
N PHE A 85 -3.15 -15.27 -10.81
CA PHE A 85 -1.73 -14.99 -10.67
C PHE A 85 -0.96 -15.56 -11.87
N VAL A 86 0.00 -14.77 -12.35
CA VAL A 86 0.87 -15.14 -13.46
C VAL A 86 2.29 -15.29 -12.91
N ASP A 87 2.78 -16.53 -12.87
CA ASP A 87 4.09 -16.83 -12.30
C ASP A 87 5.24 -16.61 -13.30
N SER A 88 4.93 -16.77 -14.60
CA SER A 88 5.83 -16.37 -15.67
C SER A 88 5.09 -16.04 -16.98
N GLY A 89 5.77 -15.32 -17.88
CA GLY A 89 5.22 -14.92 -19.17
C GLY A 89 4.16 -13.82 -19.08
N LYS A 90 3.18 -13.88 -19.99
CA LYS A 90 2.08 -12.93 -20.11
C LYS A 90 0.79 -13.65 -20.49
N VAL A 91 -0.31 -13.27 -19.86
CA VAL A 91 -1.65 -13.72 -20.24
C VAL A 91 -2.51 -12.51 -20.58
N ASN A 92 -3.56 -12.72 -21.37
CA ASN A 92 -4.55 -11.68 -21.65
C ASN A 92 -5.84 -12.02 -20.92
N TYR A 93 -6.25 -11.13 -20.03
CA TYR A 93 -7.56 -11.17 -19.42
C TYR A 93 -8.62 -10.58 -20.36
N GLN A 94 -9.75 -11.25 -20.50
CA GLN A 94 -10.90 -10.74 -21.25
C GLN A 94 -12.18 -10.96 -20.42
N GLY A 95 -12.70 -9.86 -19.88
CA GLY A 95 -13.96 -9.87 -19.14
C GLY A 95 -15.20 -9.94 -20.06
N PRO A 96 -16.40 -10.12 -19.50
CA PRO A 96 -17.66 -10.17 -20.25
C PRO A 96 -17.93 -8.84 -20.93
N GLY A 97 -18.26 -8.87 -22.22
CA GLY A 97 -18.51 -7.66 -23.00
C GLY A 97 -17.27 -6.80 -23.26
N GLN A 98 -16.08 -7.24 -22.85
CA GLN A 98 -14.84 -6.52 -23.06
C GLN A 98 -14.25 -6.83 -24.45
N SER A 99 -14.17 -5.83 -25.32
CA SER A 99 -13.66 -5.98 -26.69
C SER A 99 -12.13 -6.07 -26.74
N THR A 100 -11.44 -5.42 -25.82
CA THR A 100 -9.98 -5.31 -25.80
C THR A 100 -9.42 -6.11 -24.62
N PRO A 101 -8.65 -7.19 -24.87
CA PRO A 101 -8.02 -7.94 -23.79
C PRO A 101 -6.99 -7.11 -23.04
N ILE A 102 -6.91 -7.32 -21.73
CA ILE A 102 -5.97 -6.64 -20.83
C ILE A 102 -4.77 -7.57 -20.57
N PRO A 103 -3.55 -7.14 -20.86
CA PRO A 103 -2.37 -7.92 -20.56
C PRO A 103 -2.07 -7.93 -19.05
N VAL A 104 -1.88 -9.13 -18.52
CA VAL A 104 -1.43 -9.42 -17.15
C VAL A 104 -0.09 -10.13 -17.26
N TYR A 105 0.92 -9.60 -16.60
CA TYR A 105 2.30 -10.02 -16.72
C TYR A 105 2.75 -10.85 -15.51
N ARG A 106 3.88 -11.53 -15.66
CA ARG A 106 4.59 -12.16 -14.54
C ARG A 106 4.73 -11.21 -13.35
N GLY A 107 4.47 -11.73 -12.16
CA GLY A 107 4.59 -10.95 -10.92
C GLY A 107 3.45 -9.95 -10.75
N GLU A 108 2.35 -10.14 -11.48
CA GLU A 108 1.11 -9.44 -11.26
C GLU A 108 0.02 -10.41 -10.81
N ASN A 109 -0.86 -9.90 -9.97
CA ASN A 109 -2.06 -10.58 -9.53
C ASN A 109 -3.29 -9.73 -9.85
N THR A 110 -4.38 -10.39 -10.18
CA THR A 110 -5.65 -9.73 -10.51
C THR A 110 -6.70 -9.99 -9.47
N ARG A 111 -7.64 -9.05 -9.34
CA ARG A 111 -8.90 -9.26 -8.63
C ARG A 111 -10.05 -9.11 -9.60
N LEU A 112 -10.95 -10.09 -9.58
CA LEU A 112 -12.17 -10.08 -10.36
C LEU A 112 -13.36 -9.81 -9.43
N ASP A 113 -14.30 -8.99 -9.88
CA ASP A 113 -15.58 -8.80 -9.18
C ASP A 113 -16.50 -10.03 -9.35
N ALA A 114 -17.67 -10.01 -8.72
CA ALA A 114 -18.64 -11.12 -8.80
C ALA A 114 -19.18 -11.34 -10.23
N LEU A 115 -19.10 -10.32 -11.10
CA LEU A 115 -19.48 -10.39 -12.51
C LEU A 115 -18.32 -10.81 -13.41
N GLY A 116 -17.13 -11.05 -12.82
CA GLY A 116 -15.88 -11.33 -13.50
C GLY A 116 -15.40 -10.19 -14.40
N ASN A 117 -15.69 -8.95 -14.05
CA ASN A 117 -14.90 -7.84 -14.56
C ASN A 117 -13.60 -7.77 -13.78
N LEU A 118 -12.52 -7.38 -14.45
CA LEU A 118 -11.27 -7.08 -13.80
C LEU A 118 -11.44 -5.81 -12.97
N SER A 119 -11.40 -5.94 -11.64
CA SER A 119 -11.54 -4.82 -10.73
C SER A 119 -10.19 -4.21 -10.33
N GLN A 120 -9.11 -4.99 -10.40
CA GLN A 120 -7.78 -4.56 -9.97
C GLN A 120 -6.68 -5.43 -10.58
N ILE A 121 -5.52 -4.82 -10.85
CA ILE A 121 -4.24 -5.50 -10.97
C ILE A 121 -3.29 -4.92 -9.92
N ALA A 122 -2.54 -5.78 -9.24
CA ALA A 122 -1.45 -5.37 -8.34
C ALA A 122 -0.16 -6.13 -8.68
N LEU A 123 0.98 -5.51 -8.39
CA LEU A 123 2.29 -6.15 -8.45
C LEU A 123 2.51 -7.01 -7.19
N GLY A 124 3.23 -8.12 -7.37
CA GLY A 124 3.56 -9.09 -6.33
C GLY A 124 3.20 -10.51 -6.72
N SER A 125 3.96 -11.45 -6.16
CA SER A 125 3.71 -12.88 -6.14
C SER A 125 2.43 -13.24 -5.36
N LEU A 126 1.93 -14.46 -5.59
CA LEU A 126 0.68 -14.94 -4.99
C LEU A 126 0.71 -14.93 -3.46
N ASP A 127 1.80 -15.40 -2.87
CA ASP A 127 2.01 -15.51 -1.42
C ASP A 127 2.85 -14.37 -0.84
N GLY A 128 3.41 -13.51 -1.69
CA GLY A 128 4.29 -12.42 -1.27
C GLY A 128 5.69 -12.88 -0.89
N LEU A 129 6.09 -14.13 -1.15
CA LEU A 129 7.33 -14.70 -0.61
C LEU A 129 8.47 -14.74 -1.64
N ASN A 130 8.19 -14.51 -2.92
CA ASN A 130 9.19 -14.58 -3.99
C ASN A 130 10.11 -13.35 -4.06
N GLN A 131 9.82 -12.31 -3.28
CA GLN A 131 10.56 -11.05 -3.23
C GLN A 131 10.69 -10.35 -4.60
N VAL A 132 9.66 -10.44 -5.43
CA VAL A 132 9.55 -9.69 -6.70
C VAL A 132 8.97 -8.29 -6.43
N PRO A 133 9.09 -7.33 -7.36
CA PRO A 133 8.47 -6.02 -7.20
C PRO A 133 6.99 -6.11 -6.75
N GLY A 134 6.64 -5.37 -5.70
CA GLY A 134 5.30 -5.38 -5.09
C GLY A 134 5.07 -6.40 -3.96
N ASP A 135 5.97 -7.38 -3.79
CA ASP A 135 5.91 -8.30 -2.64
C ASP A 135 6.19 -7.58 -1.32
N PRO A 136 5.65 -8.06 -0.18
CA PRO A 136 6.07 -7.59 1.13
C PRO A 136 7.59 -7.76 1.34
N LEU A 137 8.27 -6.65 1.62
CA LEU A 137 9.66 -6.61 2.03
C LEU A 137 9.79 -7.10 3.49
N PRO A 138 10.65 -8.08 3.79
CA PRO A 138 10.87 -8.57 5.15
C PRO A 138 11.73 -7.59 5.95
N VAL A 139 11.15 -6.46 6.34
CA VAL A 139 11.83 -5.40 7.08
C VAL A 139 12.09 -5.76 8.53
N GLN A 140 13.12 -5.15 9.12
CA GLN A 140 13.53 -5.32 10.52
C GLN A 140 12.99 -4.21 11.43
N ILE A 141 11.78 -3.71 11.13
CA ILE A 141 11.11 -2.71 11.95
C ILE A 141 9.79 -3.28 12.48
N ASP A 142 9.46 -2.91 13.71
CA ASP A 142 8.17 -3.24 14.31
C ASP A 142 7.07 -2.46 13.59
N LYS A 143 6.02 -3.17 13.17
CA LYS A 143 4.93 -2.64 12.34
C LYS A 143 3.64 -3.38 12.58
N ASP A 144 2.52 -2.70 12.35
CA ASP A 144 1.20 -3.33 12.48
C ASP A 144 1.01 -4.50 11.50
N PRO A 145 0.16 -5.49 11.83
CA PRO A 145 -0.13 -6.64 10.96
C PRO A 145 -0.66 -6.28 9.56
N GLY A 146 -1.22 -5.07 9.38
CA GLY A 146 -1.68 -4.56 8.08
C GLY A 146 -0.67 -3.70 7.32
N THR A 147 0.48 -3.38 7.91
CA THR A 147 1.49 -2.53 7.27
C THR A 147 2.30 -3.35 6.28
N LYS A 148 2.13 -3.07 4.98
CA LYS A 148 2.91 -3.64 3.90
C LYS A 148 3.91 -2.61 3.37
N ILE A 149 5.17 -3.01 3.22
CA ILE A 149 6.21 -2.24 2.53
C ILE A 149 6.59 -3.06 1.31
N PRO A 150 6.35 -2.59 0.09
CA PRO A 150 6.62 -3.39 -1.10
C PRO A 150 8.11 -3.40 -1.44
N VAL A 151 8.59 -4.51 -2.00
CA VAL A 151 9.88 -4.57 -2.69
C VAL A 151 9.80 -3.64 -3.90
N LEU A 152 10.75 -2.69 -4.00
CA LEU A 152 10.85 -1.75 -5.11
C LEU A 152 11.89 -2.13 -6.16
N GLU A 153 12.84 -2.99 -5.80
CA GLU A 153 13.89 -3.42 -6.72
C GLU A 153 13.41 -4.54 -7.63
N GLY A 154 13.86 -4.51 -8.88
CA GLY A 154 13.55 -5.50 -9.90
C GLY A 154 12.86 -4.86 -11.10
N SER A 155 13.25 -5.32 -12.28
CA SER A 155 12.65 -4.92 -13.54
C SER A 155 11.19 -5.38 -13.63
N LEU A 156 10.36 -4.55 -14.24
CA LEU A 156 8.95 -4.83 -14.44
C LEU A 156 8.71 -5.43 -15.83
N PRO A 157 8.18 -6.67 -15.94
CA PRO A 157 7.90 -7.30 -17.22
C PRO A 157 6.92 -6.52 -18.10
N ARG A 158 6.03 -5.73 -17.49
CA ARG A 158 5.11 -4.81 -18.18
C ARG A 158 5.83 -3.74 -19.03
N PHE A 159 7.04 -3.37 -18.66
CA PHE A 159 7.88 -2.43 -19.40
C PHE A 159 9.02 -3.14 -20.11
N ASP A 160 8.78 -4.36 -20.59
CA ASP A 160 9.77 -5.23 -21.26
C ASP A 160 11.06 -5.41 -20.44
N ASN A 161 10.93 -5.34 -19.12
CA ASN A 161 12.03 -5.35 -18.15
C ASN A 161 13.03 -4.17 -18.29
N ALA A 162 12.71 -3.13 -19.03
CA ALA A 162 13.55 -1.96 -19.26
C ALA A 162 13.56 -0.95 -18.09
N VAL A 163 12.55 -1.03 -17.21
CA VAL A 163 12.35 -0.09 -16.09
C VAL A 163 12.08 -0.88 -14.81
N SER A 164 12.75 -0.54 -13.71
CA SER A 164 12.43 -1.07 -12.38
C SER A 164 11.37 -0.24 -11.66
N LEU A 165 10.71 -0.83 -10.67
CA LEU A 165 9.76 -0.08 -9.83
C LEU A 165 10.46 1.06 -9.07
N LEU A 166 11.69 0.83 -8.59
CA LEU A 166 12.52 1.85 -7.95
C LEU A 166 12.86 3.00 -8.89
N ASP A 167 13.10 2.75 -10.18
CA ASP A 167 13.34 3.81 -11.17
C ASP A 167 12.10 4.69 -11.35
N ILE A 168 10.90 4.10 -11.39
CA ILE A 168 9.64 4.86 -11.48
C ILE A 168 9.49 5.79 -10.27
N VAL A 169 9.74 5.27 -9.07
CA VAL A 169 9.70 6.07 -7.84
C VAL A 169 10.75 7.18 -7.88
N GLY A 170 11.98 6.86 -8.26
CA GLY A 170 13.08 7.81 -8.38
C GLY A 170 12.81 8.92 -9.40
N ASP A 171 12.27 8.59 -10.57
CA ASP A 171 11.87 9.56 -11.59
C ASP A 171 10.81 10.53 -11.08
N GLN A 172 9.85 10.04 -10.28
CA GLN A 172 8.82 10.91 -9.67
C GLN A 172 9.38 11.80 -8.57
N ILE A 173 10.29 11.30 -7.74
CA ILE A 173 10.96 12.13 -6.72
C ILE A 173 11.74 13.25 -7.40
N LYS A 174 12.54 12.93 -8.43
CA LYS A 174 13.28 13.93 -9.23
C LYS A 174 12.34 14.97 -9.85
N LEU A 175 11.22 14.52 -10.42
CA LEU A 175 10.21 15.41 -11.00
C LEU A 175 9.60 16.33 -9.95
N ALA A 176 9.24 15.80 -8.78
CA ALA A 176 8.63 16.57 -7.70
C ALA A 176 9.59 17.62 -7.11
N LEU A 177 10.89 17.30 -7.05
CA LEU A 177 11.93 18.21 -6.57
C LEU A 177 12.43 19.17 -7.66
N GLY A 178 12.11 18.92 -8.93
CA GLY A 178 12.61 19.71 -10.06
C GLY A 178 14.12 19.59 -10.28
N ASP A 179 14.77 18.55 -9.74
CA ASP A 179 16.22 18.35 -9.79
C ASP A 179 16.55 16.88 -10.10
N THR A 180 17.44 16.67 -11.06
CA THR A 180 17.88 15.33 -11.51
C THR A 180 19.29 14.97 -11.05
N THR A 181 20.00 15.87 -10.39
CA THR A 181 21.41 15.72 -9.97
C THR A 181 21.58 14.96 -8.66
N GLY A 182 20.51 14.86 -7.86
CA GLY A 182 20.53 14.13 -6.60
C GLY A 182 20.67 12.62 -6.76
N GLN A 183 21.13 11.99 -5.69
CA GLN A 183 21.43 10.55 -5.65
C GLN A 183 20.33 9.79 -4.92
N LEU A 184 19.79 8.76 -5.59
CA LEU A 184 18.81 7.83 -5.00
C LEU A 184 19.54 6.64 -4.36
N SER A 185 19.16 6.29 -3.15
CA SER A 185 19.51 5.03 -2.50
C SER A 185 18.26 4.38 -1.89
N TYR A 186 18.32 3.07 -1.70
CA TYR A 186 17.24 2.26 -1.15
C TYR A 186 17.81 1.22 -0.20
N ASP A 187 17.28 1.16 1.03
CA ASP A 187 17.68 0.19 2.04
C ASP A 187 16.64 -0.92 2.14
N ARG A 188 17.00 -2.14 1.71
CA ARG A 188 16.10 -3.31 1.76
C ARG A 188 15.78 -3.78 3.17
N THR A 189 16.56 -3.41 4.18
CA THR A 189 16.34 -3.87 5.56
C THR A 189 15.24 -3.07 6.26
N THR A 190 15.02 -1.83 5.82
CA THR A 190 14.03 -0.89 6.39
C THR A 190 12.95 -0.49 5.38
N GLY A 191 13.20 -0.63 4.08
CA GLY A 191 12.36 -0.14 2.99
C GLY A 191 12.49 1.35 2.71
N VAL A 192 13.46 2.03 3.34
CA VAL A 192 13.65 3.47 3.21
C VAL A 192 14.31 3.82 1.88
N ILE A 193 13.67 4.74 1.16
CA ILE A 193 14.19 5.42 -0.02
C ILE A 193 14.82 6.74 0.45
N THR A 194 16.08 6.98 0.11
CA THR A 194 16.73 8.26 0.38
C THR A 194 17.11 8.92 -0.94
N TYR A 195 16.69 10.16 -1.14
CA TYR A 195 17.13 11.01 -2.24
C TYR A 195 17.96 12.17 -1.69
N MET A 196 19.26 12.16 -1.98
CA MET A 196 20.21 13.17 -1.52
C MET A 196 20.27 14.31 -2.52
N LEU A 197 19.90 15.52 -2.08
CA LEU A 197 20.02 16.75 -2.87
C LEU A 197 20.87 17.78 -2.10
N GLY A 198 22.11 17.94 -2.52
CA GLY A 198 23.10 18.72 -1.78
C GLY A 198 23.26 18.17 -0.35
N ASN A 199 22.98 19.01 0.65
CA ASN A 199 23.06 18.64 2.07
C ASN A 199 21.70 18.26 2.69
N THR A 200 20.67 18.06 1.87
CA THR A 200 19.35 17.65 2.34
C THR A 200 19.07 16.22 1.90
N ALA A 201 18.70 15.36 2.86
CA ALA A 201 18.21 14.03 2.57
C ALA A 201 16.67 14.06 2.53
N TYR A 202 16.07 13.62 1.42
CA TYR A 202 14.63 13.36 1.36
C TYR A 202 14.39 11.88 1.60
N ARG A 203 13.68 11.54 2.68
CA ARG A 203 13.49 10.16 3.13
C ARG A 203 12.03 9.75 3.03
N LEU A 204 11.78 8.69 2.28
CA LEU A 204 10.45 8.17 2.00
C LEU A 204 10.38 6.65 2.23
N ILE A 205 9.18 6.14 2.42
CA ILE A 205 8.90 4.70 2.46
C ILE A 205 7.67 4.40 1.61
N ALA A 206 7.73 3.33 0.81
CA ALA A 206 6.57 2.85 0.08
C ALA A 206 5.68 2.00 0.97
N LEU A 207 4.36 2.14 0.83
CA LEU A 207 3.36 1.51 1.67
C LEU A 207 2.24 0.90 0.84
N GLY A 208 1.69 -0.21 1.35
CA GLY A 208 0.54 -0.89 0.78
C GLY A 208 0.84 -1.72 -0.47
N ASP A 209 -0.21 -2.02 -1.22
CA ASP A 209 -0.12 -2.70 -2.50
C ASP A 209 0.29 -1.72 -3.61
N VAL A 210 1.07 -2.22 -4.57
CA VAL A 210 1.44 -1.47 -5.78
C VAL A 210 0.46 -1.85 -6.87
N LEU A 211 -0.42 -0.93 -7.24
CA LEU A 211 -1.49 -1.17 -8.18
C LEU A 211 -1.08 -0.81 -9.60
N VAL A 212 -1.72 -1.44 -10.58
CA VAL A 212 -1.58 -1.09 -11.99
C VAL A 212 -2.88 -0.44 -12.46
N ASP A 213 -2.76 0.78 -12.96
CA ASP A 213 -3.84 1.49 -13.64
C ASP A 213 -3.89 1.08 -15.12
N LEU A 214 -5.06 0.59 -15.50
CA LEU A 214 -5.37 0.07 -16.82
C LEU A 214 -5.72 1.18 -17.82
N ASN A 215 -6.16 2.34 -17.31
CA ASN A 215 -6.25 3.56 -18.08
C ASN A 215 -4.85 4.17 -18.13
N GLN A 216 -3.94 3.45 -18.79
CA GLN A 216 -2.55 3.84 -18.97
C GLN A 216 -2.53 5.31 -19.41
N PHE A 217 -1.81 6.15 -18.66
CA PHE A 217 -1.64 7.60 -18.85
C PHE A 217 -2.55 8.57 -18.07
N ALA A 218 -3.33 8.16 -17.07
CA ALA A 218 -3.76 9.10 -16.02
C ALA A 218 -2.60 9.38 -15.03
N ALA A 219 -1.57 10.09 -15.50
CA ALA A 219 -0.49 10.57 -14.63
C ALA A 219 -1.00 11.80 -13.84
N ALA A 220 -1.81 11.55 -12.82
CA ALA A 220 -2.05 12.55 -11.79
C ALA A 220 -0.95 12.42 -10.74
N SER A 221 -0.30 13.53 -10.41
CA SER A 221 0.56 13.62 -9.24
C SER A 221 -0.23 13.27 -7.97
N ALA A 222 0.48 12.74 -7.00
CA ALA A 222 -0.09 12.26 -5.75
C ALA A 222 -0.93 13.29 -5.01
N ALA A 223 -2.17 12.94 -4.69
CA ALA A 223 -2.89 13.59 -3.62
C ALA A 223 -2.34 13.08 -2.29
N ALA A 224 -2.01 14.00 -1.38
CA ALA A 224 -1.66 13.67 -0.01
C ALA A 224 -2.93 13.27 0.74
N THR A 225 -2.98 12.04 1.24
CA THR A 225 -4.06 11.58 2.11
C THR A 225 -3.88 12.20 3.50
N ALA A 226 -4.97 12.38 4.25
CA ALA A 226 -4.91 12.91 5.62
C ALA A 226 -3.92 12.13 6.54
N GLY A 227 -3.61 10.87 6.22
CA GLY A 227 -2.63 10.05 6.92
C GLY A 227 -1.17 10.32 6.61
N GLY A 228 -0.84 11.32 5.77
CA GLY A 228 0.55 11.68 5.45
C GLY A 228 1.17 10.89 4.30
N ALA A 229 0.48 9.86 3.80
CA ALA A 229 0.89 9.16 2.60
C ALA A 229 0.42 9.89 1.31
N TYR A 230 1.30 9.91 0.32
CA TYR A 230 1.14 10.47 -1.01
C TYR A 230 0.91 9.35 -2.03
N ALA A 231 -0.18 9.38 -2.77
CA ALA A 231 -0.48 8.39 -3.82
C ALA A 231 0.29 8.66 -5.14
N LEU A 232 1.48 8.10 -5.33
CA LEU A 232 2.20 8.23 -6.60
C LEU A 232 1.48 7.46 -7.71
N ALA A 233 1.17 8.12 -8.84
CA ALA A 233 0.71 7.48 -10.08
C ALA A 233 1.61 7.86 -11.26
N SER A 234 2.33 6.89 -11.83
CA SER A 234 3.25 7.14 -12.94
C SER A 234 3.37 5.92 -13.85
N ARG A 235 3.32 6.15 -15.18
CA ARG A 235 3.40 5.11 -16.21
C ARG A 235 2.39 3.96 -16.00
N GLY A 236 1.23 4.25 -15.39
CA GLY A 236 0.22 3.23 -15.06
C GLY A 236 0.54 2.39 -13.82
N ILE A 237 1.54 2.78 -13.01
CA ILE A 237 1.79 2.21 -11.68
C ILE A 237 1.29 3.19 -10.63
N GLN A 238 0.58 2.68 -9.62
CA GLN A 238 0.09 3.44 -8.48
C GLN A 238 0.65 2.85 -7.17
N LEU A 239 1.20 3.67 -6.28
CA LEU A 239 1.61 3.25 -4.93
C LEU A 239 1.50 4.40 -3.93
N SER A 240 1.50 4.09 -2.63
CA SER A 240 1.56 5.12 -1.59
C SER A 240 3.00 5.31 -1.10
N LEU A 241 3.44 6.55 -0.93
CA LEU A 241 4.71 6.93 -0.33
C LEU A 241 4.43 7.75 0.94
N SER A 242 5.19 7.56 2.02
CA SER A 242 5.10 8.41 3.20
C SER A 242 6.49 8.86 3.63
N GLY A 243 6.56 9.88 4.50
CA GLY A 243 7.82 10.29 5.11
C GLY A 243 8.38 9.19 6.00
N ALA A 244 9.71 9.02 5.96
CA ALA A 244 10.37 7.93 6.66
C ALA A 244 11.53 8.44 7.51
N LEU A 245 11.77 7.77 8.64
CA LEU A 245 13.03 7.95 9.38
C LEU A 245 14.15 7.17 8.69
N GLY A 246 15.34 7.76 8.64
CA GLY A 246 16.51 7.07 8.10
C GLY A 246 16.94 5.88 8.95
N TYR A 247 16.79 6.00 10.28
CA TYR A 247 17.24 5.00 11.25
C TYR A 247 16.17 4.74 12.31
N PHE A 248 15.24 3.85 12.01
CA PHE A 248 14.17 3.47 12.94
C PHE A 248 14.72 2.86 14.25
N SER A 249 15.84 2.11 14.17
CA SER A 249 16.54 1.56 15.32
C SER A 249 17.06 2.62 16.30
N ASP A 250 17.46 3.78 15.79
CA ASP A 250 17.93 4.88 16.62
C ASP A 250 16.77 5.52 17.39
N LEU A 251 15.61 5.68 16.73
CA LEU A 251 14.40 6.14 17.40
C LEU A 251 13.99 5.13 18.48
N GLN A 252 14.03 3.83 18.18
CA GLN A 252 13.73 2.77 19.14
C GLN A 252 14.67 2.83 20.35
N THR A 253 15.94 3.17 20.13
CA THR A 253 16.95 3.36 21.17
C THR A 253 16.65 4.60 22.02
N ALA A 254 16.31 5.73 21.40
CA ALA A 254 15.95 6.97 22.10
C ALA A 254 14.68 6.81 22.96
N VAL A 255 13.68 6.10 22.43
CA VAL A 255 12.45 5.73 23.14
C VAL A 255 12.77 4.83 24.33
N ARG A 256 13.59 3.78 24.14
CA ARG A 256 13.98 2.87 25.22
C ARG A 256 14.88 3.48 26.29
N ALA A 257 15.64 4.51 25.93
CA ALA A 257 16.41 5.30 26.89
C ALA A 257 15.51 6.10 27.83
N SER A 258 14.31 6.50 27.37
CA SER A 258 13.34 7.24 28.17
C SER A 258 12.42 6.31 28.98
N ASP A 259 12.09 5.15 28.44
CA ASP A 259 11.29 4.10 29.09
C ASP A 259 11.76 2.73 28.57
N THR A 260 12.28 1.87 29.45
CA THR A 260 12.82 0.57 29.04
C THR A 260 11.79 -0.33 28.35
N ASN A 261 10.49 -0.15 28.63
CA ASN A 261 9.40 -0.88 27.96
C ASN A 261 8.89 -0.16 26.70
N GLY A 262 9.56 0.93 26.30
CA GLY A 262 9.13 1.75 25.19
C GLY A 262 9.16 0.99 23.86
N ALA A 263 8.13 1.20 23.05
CA ALA A 263 7.89 0.48 21.80
C ALA A 263 7.52 1.45 20.68
N LEU A 264 7.84 1.05 19.45
CA LEU A 264 7.46 1.75 18.23
C LEU A 264 6.70 0.79 17.32
N ASN A 265 5.72 1.29 16.58
CA ASN A 265 5.05 0.54 15.53
C ASN A 265 4.81 1.42 14.31
N LEU A 266 5.27 0.98 13.14
CA LEU A 266 4.91 1.60 11.88
C LEU A 266 3.48 1.22 11.48
N LYS A 267 2.64 2.24 11.27
CA LYS A 267 1.24 2.12 10.83
C LYS A 267 1.15 2.03 9.30
N PRO A 268 0.03 1.52 8.74
CA PRO A 268 -0.16 1.45 7.29
C PRO A 268 -0.11 2.79 6.55
N THR A 269 -0.33 3.90 7.27
CA THR A 269 -0.25 5.28 6.77
C THR A 269 1.18 5.83 6.70
N GLY A 270 2.15 5.12 7.29
CA GLY A 270 3.53 5.61 7.48
C GLY A 270 3.73 6.38 8.78
N ALA A 271 2.66 6.61 9.54
CA ALA A 271 2.78 7.12 10.91
C ALA A 271 3.55 6.13 11.77
N ILE A 272 4.30 6.64 12.72
CA ILE A 272 4.93 5.87 13.78
C ILE A 272 4.13 6.11 15.04
N GLU A 273 3.57 5.03 15.58
CA GLU A 273 3.04 5.01 16.93
C GLU A 273 4.19 4.73 17.90
N ALA A 274 4.30 5.55 18.93
CA ALA A 274 5.30 5.42 19.98
C ALA A 274 4.63 5.28 21.34
N LEU A 275 5.02 4.26 22.09
CA LEU A 275 4.57 3.98 23.45
C LEU A 275 5.75 4.15 24.38
N PHE A 276 5.72 5.14 25.28
CA PHE A 276 6.77 5.34 26.28
C PHE A 276 6.33 6.33 27.35
N GLY A 277 6.91 6.22 28.56
CA GLY A 277 6.62 7.12 29.67
C GLY A 277 5.16 7.02 30.14
N GLY A 278 4.51 5.87 29.91
CA GLY A 278 3.08 5.67 30.13
C GLY A 278 2.15 6.37 29.11
N GLY A 279 2.70 7.05 28.11
CA GLY A 279 1.96 7.73 27.07
C GLY A 279 1.95 6.96 25.74
N ARG A 280 0.98 7.32 24.89
CA ARG A 280 0.87 6.88 23.49
C ARG A 280 0.90 8.10 22.59
N TYR A 281 1.77 8.09 21.60
CA TYR A 281 2.02 9.21 20.71
C TYR A 281 1.99 8.76 19.26
N VAL A 282 1.52 9.62 18.36
CA VAL A 282 1.50 9.33 16.92
C VAL A 282 2.19 10.45 16.17
N VAL A 283 3.20 10.07 15.40
CA VAL A 283 4.05 10.99 14.65
C VAL A 283 4.19 10.58 13.19
N MET A 284 4.39 11.54 12.31
CA MET A 284 4.80 11.36 10.92
C MET A 284 6.19 11.94 10.74
N PRO A 285 7.18 11.17 10.28
CA PRO A 285 8.45 11.75 9.89
C PRO A 285 8.25 12.75 8.74
N GLY A 286 8.80 13.95 8.86
CA GLY A 286 8.86 14.91 7.76
C GLY A 286 9.69 14.38 6.60
N LEU A 287 9.44 14.84 5.38
CA LEU A 287 10.14 14.33 4.19
C LEU A 287 11.63 14.70 4.17
N SER A 288 11.97 15.90 4.63
CA SER A 288 13.34 16.41 4.62
C SER A 288 14.03 16.15 5.95
N ALA A 289 15.29 15.74 5.86
CA ALA A 289 16.20 15.61 6.98
C ALA A 289 17.46 16.43 6.66
N SER A 290 17.81 17.34 7.57
CA SER A 290 18.96 18.23 7.40
C SER A 290 20.22 17.54 7.94
N LEU A 291 21.28 17.51 7.13
CA LEU A 291 22.55 16.94 7.57
C LEU A 291 23.17 17.80 8.69
N PRO A 292 23.86 17.16 9.64
CA PRO A 292 24.37 17.83 10.83
C PRO A 292 25.50 18.81 10.54
N SER A 293 25.70 19.74 11.47
CA SER A 293 26.95 20.48 11.66
C SER A 293 27.96 19.75 12.57
N ASN A 294 27.54 18.71 13.31
CA ASN A 294 28.36 17.96 14.28
C ASN A 294 28.33 16.44 13.99
N PRO A 295 29.47 15.77 13.73
CA PRO A 295 29.51 14.42 13.16
C PRO A 295 29.36 13.25 14.15
N ASN A 296 29.03 13.46 15.43
CA ASN A 296 28.90 12.35 16.41
C ASN A 296 27.92 12.60 17.58
N PRO A 297 26.64 12.92 17.35
CA PRO A 297 25.69 13.07 18.45
C PRO A 297 25.05 11.74 18.86
N LEU A 298 24.63 11.65 20.13
CA LEU A 298 23.75 10.57 20.58
C LEU A 298 22.35 10.74 19.98
N PRO A 299 21.68 9.67 19.52
CA PRO A 299 20.29 9.74 19.10
C PRO A 299 19.39 10.31 20.19
N GLY A 300 18.41 11.12 19.80
CA GLY A 300 17.51 11.73 20.79
C GLY A 300 16.51 12.69 20.20
N PHE A 301 15.70 13.25 21.10
CA PHE A 301 14.69 14.24 20.76
C PHE A 301 15.17 15.66 21.09
N GLU A 302 14.80 16.57 20.21
CA GLU A 302 14.91 18.02 20.35
C GLU A 302 13.53 18.64 20.06
N SER A 303 13.41 19.96 20.23
CA SER A 303 12.24 20.72 19.78
C SER A 303 12.70 21.84 18.87
N ASP A 304 11.99 22.04 17.77
CA ASP A 304 12.23 23.19 16.90
C ASP A 304 11.57 24.47 17.44
N ALA A 305 11.86 25.60 16.81
CA ALA A 305 11.29 26.90 17.17
C ALA A 305 9.76 26.97 16.99
N SER A 306 9.17 26.02 16.25
CA SER A 306 7.72 25.91 16.02
C SER A 306 7.04 25.01 17.05
N GLY A 307 7.81 24.42 17.97
CA GLY A 307 7.34 23.51 19.01
C GLY A 307 7.06 22.09 18.51
N TYR A 308 7.55 21.71 17.33
CA TYR A 308 7.50 20.32 16.89
C TYR A 308 8.66 19.52 17.47
N ALA A 309 8.42 18.23 17.70
CA ALA A 309 9.46 17.29 18.04
C ALA A 309 10.41 17.12 16.84
N VAL A 310 11.71 17.17 17.10
CA VAL A 310 12.76 16.90 16.11
C VAL A 310 13.53 15.69 16.59
N PHE A 311 13.72 14.71 15.71
CA PHE A 311 14.54 13.55 15.99
C PHE A 311 15.93 13.73 15.38
N ARG A 312 16.95 13.40 16.16
CA ARG A 312 18.34 13.36 15.76
C ARG A 312 18.81 11.91 15.68
N ASP A 313 19.33 11.50 14.52
CA ASP A 313 19.92 10.16 14.34
C ASP A 313 21.40 10.10 14.78
N HIS A 314 22.01 8.91 14.77
CA HIS A 314 23.41 8.71 15.16
C HIS A 314 24.41 9.41 14.24
N LEU A 315 24.01 9.71 13.00
CA LEU A 315 24.84 10.51 12.09
C LEU A 315 24.74 12.00 12.42
N GLY A 316 23.70 12.41 13.17
CA GLY A 316 23.36 13.76 13.56
C GLY A 316 22.34 14.46 12.66
N THR A 317 21.77 13.74 11.71
CA THR A 317 20.73 14.29 10.83
C THR A 317 19.51 14.63 11.68
N LEU A 318 18.97 15.82 11.46
CA LEU A 318 17.75 16.29 12.14
C LEU A 318 16.55 16.12 11.22
N GLN A 319 15.49 15.52 11.74
CA GLN A 319 14.25 15.30 11.02
C GLN A 319 13.06 15.62 11.93
N THR A 320 12.18 16.52 11.49
CA THR A 320 10.98 16.86 12.24
C THR A 320 10.03 15.66 12.28
N LEU A 321 9.45 15.40 13.44
CA LEU A 321 8.38 14.43 13.66
C LEU A 321 7.09 15.20 13.84
N TYR A 322 6.29 15.30 12.79
CA TYR A 322 5.02 16.02 12.82
C TYR A 322 3.95 15.21 13.56
N PRO A 323 2.99 15.84 14.27
CA PRO A 323 1.84 15.12 14.79
C PRO A 323 0.98 14.60 13.62
N ALA A 324 0.37 13.43 13.80
CA ALA A 324 -0.49 12.82 12.79
C ALA A 324 -1.72 12.19 13.43
N PHE A 325 -2.82 12.14 12.67
CA PHE A 325 -4.02 11.43 13.09
C PHE A 325 -3.77 9.93 13.15
N LEU A 326 -4.08 9.31 14.28
CA LEU A 326 -3.99 7.87 14.48
C LEU A 326 -4.94 7.12 13.53
N ASP A 327 -6.20 7.57 13.47
CA ASP A 327 -7.27 6.92 12.74
C ASP A 327 -7.88 7.85 11.69
N VAL A 328 -7.27 7.82 10.52
CA VAL A 328 -7.64 8.66 9.37
C VAL A 328 -8.98 8.23 8.77
N ASP A 329 -9.33 6.95 8.87
CA ASP A 329 -10.60 6.44 8.36
C ASP A 329 -11.75 6.93 9.22
N THR A 330 -11.57 6.95 10.54
CA THR A 330 -12.54 7.56 11.46
C THR A 330 -12.64 9.08 11.25
N LEU A 331 -11.52 9.77 11.00
CA LEU A 331 -11.55 11.20 10.67
C LEU A 331 -12.32 11.48 9.36
N ASN A 332 -12.06 10.69 8.31
CA ASN A 332 -12.74 10.80 7.02
C ASN A 332 -14.23 10.50 7.14
N SER A 333 -14.60 9.40 7.80
CA SER A 333 -16.01 9.01 7.96
C SER A 333 -16.79 9.99 8.83
N THR A 334 -16.19 10.50 9.91
CA THR A 334 -16.79 11.55 10.75
C THR A 334 -16.99 12.84 9.95
N SER A 335 -15.97 13.28 9.21
CA SER A 335 -16.05 14.46 8.34
C SER A 335 -17.14 14.30 7.26
N ARG A 336 -17.23 13.12 6.64
CA ARG A 336 -18.22 12.83 5.59
C ARG A 336 -19.65 12.65 6.10
N THR A 337 -19.80 12.29 7.38
CA THR A 337 -21.12 12.28 8.03
C THR A 337 -21.65 13.70 8.18
N ALA A 338 -20.76 14.67 8.46
CA ALA A 338 -21.13 16.09 8.53
C ALA A 338 -21.34 16.69 7.13
N GLU A 339 -20.45 16.38 6.17
CA GLU A 339 -20.55 16.83 4.78
C GLU A 339 -20.11 15.70 3.82
N PRO A 340 -21.02 15.08 3.06
CA PRO A 340 -20.68 13.95 2.18
C PRO A 340 -19.59 14.25 1.15
N THR A 341 -19.41 15.52 0.76
CA THR A 341 -18.38 15.95 -0.20
C THR A 341 -17.04 16.34 0.45
N ALA A 342 -16.88 16.14 1.76
CA ALA A 342 -15.68 16.53 2.48
C ALA A 342 -14.40 15.91 1.89
N VAL A 343 -13.38 16.76 1.72
CA VAL A 343 -12.04 16.37 1.26
C VAL A 343 -11.02 16.74 2.32
N LEU A 344 -10.20 15.76 2.71
CA LEU A 344 -9.13 15.95 3.67
C LEU A 344 -7.77 15.73 2.99
N THR A 345 -6.87 16.71 3.12
CA THR A 345 -5.54 16.70 2.49
C THR A 345 -4.47 16.97 3.53
N ASN A 346 -3.47 16.08 3.66
CA ASN A 346 -2.32 16.33 4.53
C ASN A 346 -1.35 17.31 3.86
N ASN A 347 -0.89 18.31 4.61
CA ASN A 347 -0.03 19.36 4.06
C ASN A 347 1.48 19.05 4.18
N GLY A 348 1.84 17.93 4.83
CA GLY A 348 3.23 17.50 5.03
C GLY A 348 3.97 18.21 6.18
N ASP A 349 3.27 19.05 6.94
CA ASP A 349 3.82 19.91 7.99
C ASP A 349 3.15 19.71 9.36
N GLY A 350 2.47 18.56 9.53
CA GLY A 350 1.69 18.24 10.72
C GLY A 350 0.30 18.84 10.75
N THR A 351 -0.17 19.38 9.62
CA THR A 351 -1.54 19.85 9.47
C THR A 351 -2.30 19.12 8.36
N VAL A 352 -3.63 19.11 8.48
CA VAL A 352 -4.57 18.57 7.49
C VAL A 352 -5.52 19.68 7.08
N THR A 353 -5.55 20.01 5.79
CA THR A 353 -6.60 20.85 5.22
C THR A 353 -7.89 20.04 5.11
N ALA A 354 -8.99 20.57 5.63
CA ALA A 354 -10.32 20.01 5.50
C ALA A 354 -11.24 20.97 4.74
N ASP A 355 -11.69 20.58 3.55
CA ASP A 355 -12.70 21.30 2.79
C ASP A 355 -14.08 20.71 3.12
N ILE A 356 -14.85 21.40 3.96
CA ILE A 356 -16.13 20.95 4.54
C ILE A 356 -17.17 22.05 4.35
N ALA A 357 -18.30 21.74 3.72
CA ALA A 357 -19.42 22.65 3.46
C ALA A 357 -18.99 23.97 2.78
N GLY A 358 -17.99 23.90 1.88
CA GLY A 358 -17.42 25.07 1.20
C GLY A 358 -16.50 25.93 2.07
N GLN A 359 -16.22 25.52 3.31
CA GLN A 359 -15.22 26.14 4.18
C GLN A 359 -13.93 25.32 4.15
N ARG A 360 -12.80 26.04 4.15
CA ARG A 360 -11.48 25.44 4.26
C ARG A 360 -10.97 25.63 5.67
N LEU A 361 -10.83 24.53 6.41
CA LEU A 361 -10.35 24.50 7.79
C LEU A 361 -8.95 23.88 7.83
N LEU A 362 -8.10 24.36 8.73
CA LEU A 362 -6.79 23.77 8.96
C LEU A 362 -6.79 23.02 10.29
N LEU A 363 -6.69 21.70 10.22
CA LEU A 363 -6.69 20.81 11.38
C LEU A 363 -5.25 20.51 11.80
N ARG A 364 -4.94 20.70 13.09
CA ARG A 364 -3.64 20.36 13.68
C ARG A 364 -3.83 19.33 14.79
N PRO A 365 -3.52 18.04 14.57
CA PRO A 365 -3.56 17.03 15.61
C PRO A 365 -2.54 17.32 16.71
N GLU A 366 -2.86 16.86 17.92
CA GLU A 366 -1.94 16.79 19.05
C GLU A 366 -1.18 15.46 19.01
N TYR A 367 0.05 15.44 19.52
CA TYR A 367 0.86 14.21 19.60
C TYR A 367 0.23 13.10 20.44
N PRO A 368 -0.31 13.38 21.64
CA PRO A 368 -0.78 12.33 22.54
C PRO A 368 -2.13 11.76 22.09
N VAL A 369 -2.24 10.44 22.18
CA VAL A 369 -3.48 9.70 22.13
C VAL A 369 -3.86 9.33 23.57
N ILE A 370 -5.11 9.60 23.93
CA ILE A 370 -5.63 9.41 25.29
C ILE A 370 -6.67 8.30 25.33
N SER A 371 -6.92 7.75 26.51
CA SER A 371 -8.14 6.97 26.76
C SER A 371 -9.36 7.88 26.70
N ILE A 372 -10.50 7.33 26.26
CA ILE A 372 -11.77 8.07 26.27
C ILE A 372 -12.14 8.39 27.73
N PRO A 373 -12.34 9.67 28.09
CA PRO A 373 -12.79 10.04 29.42
C PRO A 373 -14.22 9.57 29.70
N THR A 374 -14.54 9.36 30.98
CA THR A 374 -15.89 8.96 31.39
C THR A 374 -16.95 9.97 30.93
N GLY A 375 -18.03 9.48 30.33
CA GLY A 375 -19.12 10.29 29.78
C GLY A 375 -19.03 10.53 28.27
N HIS A 376 -17.90 10.21 27.63
CA HIS A 376 -17.69 10.37 26.18
C HIS A 376 -17.65 9.03 25.42
N GLU A 377 -18.00 7.92 26.07
CA GLU A 377 -17.90 6.56 25.52
C GLU A 377 -18.85 6.30 24.34
N ALA A 378 -19.80 7.19 24.08
CA ALA A 378 -20.72 7.13 22.93
C ALA A 378 -20.47 8.26 21.92
N ASP A 379 -19.63 9.24 22.25
CA ASP A 379 -19.45 10.43 21.43
C ASP A 379 -18.45 10.13 20.31
N PRO A 380 -18.78 10.44 19.03
CA PRO A 380 -17.82 10.32 17.94
C PRO A 380 -16.72 11.40 18.03
N TYR A 381 -17.07 12.57 18.59
CA TYR A 381 -16.14 13.64 18.91
C TYR A 381 -16.71 14.51 20.04
N TRP A 382 -15.85 15.20 20.77
CA TRP A 382 -16.24 16.20 21.77
C TRP A 382 -15.23 17.34 21.84
N GLN A 383 -15.59 18.44 22.52
CA GLN A 383 -14.69 19.56 22.74
C GLN A 383 -14.33 19.64 24.23
N ASP A 384 -13.04 19.76 24.53
CA ASP A 384 -12.55 20.00 25.88
C ASP A 384 -11.27 20.84 25.84
N ASN A 385 -11.11 21.78 26.77
CA ASN A 385 -9.93 22.62 26.94
C ASN A 385 -9.39 23.27 25.65
N GLY A 386 -10.28 23.66 24.73
CA GLY A 386 -9.91 24.29 23.46
C GLY A 386 -9.42 23.32 22.37
N LEU A 387 -9.49 22.01 22.62
CA LEU A 387 -9.26 20.93 21.66
C LEU A 387 -10.58 20.29 21.26
N ILE A 388 -10.62 19.80 20.01
CA ILE A 388 -11.65 18.87 19.56
C ILE A 388 -11.02 17.49 19.61
N TYR A 389 -11.63 16.56 20.35
CA TYR A 389 -11.20 15.18 20.44
C TYR A 389 -12.00 14.35 19.46
N LEU A 390 -11.31 13.60 18.61
CA LEU A 390 -11.88 12.55 17.78
C LEU A 390 -11.74 11.22 18.50
N ARG A 391 -12.83 10.46 18.60
CA ARG A 391 -12.78 9.06 19.05
C ARG A 391 -12.23 8.19 17.93
N ASN A 392 -11.22 7.38 18.21
CA ASN A 392 -10.63 6.42 17.28
C ASN A 392 -11.35 5.07 17.34
N SER A 393 -11.18 4.24 16.33
CA SER A 393 -11.79 2.89 16.24
C SER A 393 -11.32 1.91 17.32
N ASP A 394 -10.17 2.18 17.96
CA ASP A 394 -9.59 1.35 19.01
C ASP A 394 -9.96 1.80 20.44
N GLU A 395 -11.05 2.57 20.56
CA GLU A 395 -11.55 3.11 21.84
C GLU A 395 -10.57 4.07 22.55
N SER A 396 -9.62 4.63 21.81
CA SER A 396 -8.85 5.79 22.22
C SER A 396 -9.43 7.09 21.64
N ALA A 397 -8.82 8.22 21.97
CA ALA A 397 -9.14 9.49 21.34
C ALA A 397 -7.90 10.36 21.11
N GLN A 398 -7.97 11.25 20.14
CA GLN A 398 -6.91 12.19 19.83
C GLN A 398 -7.46 13.60 19.69
N GLY A 399 -6.83 14.54 20.39
CA GLY A 399 -7.16 15.96 20.30
C GLY A 399 -6.59 16.60 19.04
N PHE A 400 -7.28 17.61 18.51
CA PHE A 400 -6.78 18.48 17.45
C PHE A 400 -7.32 19.90 17.60
N ARG A 401 -6.64 20.86 16.99
CA ARG A 401 -7.04 22.27 16.91
C ARG A 401 -7.51 22.61 15.50
N ILE A 402 -8.45 23.54 15.39
CA ILE A 402 -8.77 24.23 14.14
C ILE A 402 -8.03 25.57 14.16
N GLN A 403 -7.26 25.87 13.11
CA GLN A 403 -6.51 27.11 12.93
C GLN A 403 -7.18 28.06 11.94
#